data_AF-A0A9D6YAI9-F1
#
_entry.id   AF-A0A9D6YAI9-F1
#
_cell.length_a   1.000
_cell.length_b   1.000
_cell.length_c   1.000
_cell.angle_alpha   90.00
_cell.angle_beta   90.00
_cell.angle_gamma   90.00
#
_symmetry.space_group_name_H-M   'P 1'
#
loop_
_entity.id
_entity.type
_entity.pdbx_description
1 polymer ?
#
loop_
_entity_poly.entity_id
_entity_poly.type
_entity_poly.pdbx_seq_one_letter_code
_entity_poly.pdbx_strand_id
1 'polypeptide(L)'
;MKCFGLTREDSPGAGQVTNARSPGLSFSMLYGSVSFGAVSVLAYSIWAYRLVPGTAAMYATIAAVYVGLSGLALSRLVLAPGAWKRFPLFFATVFIVYALCWCAFWFGLKGKFHADLFGAVAGLAVATWMLQGAFGQPRGYLRLFAVLLALHSAGYYLGGELYALVRGSTGRLLWGAAHGLGFGAGLGYVLFQCQIPPTRSANSKVR
;
A
#
# COMPACT_ATOMS: atom_id res chain seq x y z
N MET A 1 -11.12 10.53 10.10
CA MET A 1 -10.58 10.20 8.76
C MET A 1 -11.33 10.85 7.60
N LYS A 2 -12.46 11.55 7.82
CA LYS A 2 -13.11 12.41 6.81
C LYS A 2 -12.25 13.58 6.30
N CYS A 3 -11.14 13.88 6.98
CA CYS A 3 -10.29 15.04 6.73
C CYS A 3 -9.63 15.07 5.34
N PHE A 4 -9.54 13.93 4.64
CA PHE A 4 -8.93 13.88 3.30
C PHE A 4 -9.95 14.00 2.16
N GLY A 5 -11.26 14.08 2.45
CA GLY A 5 -12.31 14.22 1.43
C GLY A 5 -12.22 13.17 0.32
N LEU A 6 -11.91 11.92 0.70
CA LEU A 6 -11.86 10.76 -0.20
C LEU A 6 -13.21 10.04 -0.28
N THR A 7 -14.17 10.47 0.54
CA THR A 7 -15.56 10.03 0.53
C THR A 7 -16.33 10.62 -0.65
N ARG A 8 -17.20 9.80 -1.26
CA ARG A 8 -17.97 10.17 -2.46
C ARG A 8 -18.93 11.34 -2.23
N GLU A 9 -19.37 11.54 -0.99
CA GLU A 9 -20.33 12.59 -0.59
C GLU A 9 -19.73 14.01 -0.61
N ASP A 10 -18.40 14.15 -0.49
CA ASP A 10 -17.74 15.47 -0.42
C ASP A 10 -17.46 16.10 -1.79
N SER A 11 -18.07 15.58 -2.86
CA SER A 11 -17.88 16.07 -4.23
C SER A 11 -18.93 17.13 -4.60
N PRO A 12 -18.57 18.41 -4.76
CA PRO A 12 -19.48 19.42 -5.28
C PRO A 12 -19.78 19.08 -6.75
N GLY A 13 -21.02 18.66 -7.04
CA GLY A 13 -21.43 18.22 -8.38
C GLY A 13 -22.03 16.81 -8.47
N ALA A 14 -22.67 16.31 -7.41
CA ALA A 14 -23.37 15.01 -7.40
C ALA A 14 -24.44 14.81 -8.51
N GLY A 15 -24.74 15.84 -9.31
CA GLY A 15 -25.61 15.80 -10.48
C GLY A 15 -24.94 15.41 -11.81
N GLN A 16 -23.61 15.25 -11.88
CA GLN A 16 -22.91 14.81 -13.09
C GLN A 16 -21.87 13.73 -12.77
N VAL A 17 -22.33 12.54 -12.39
CA VAL A 17 -21.46 11.36 -12.38
C VAL A 17 -21.25 10.96 -13.84
N THR A 18 -20.18 11.44 -14.46
CA THR A 18 -19.66 10.86 -15.70
C THR A 18 -19.53 9.35 -15.48
N ASN A 19 -20.02 8.56 -16.44
CA ASN A 19 -19.93 7.09 -16.54
C ASN A 19 -18.46 6.58 -16.63
N ALA A 20 -17.55 7.10 -15.80
CA ALA A 20 -16.21 6.58 -15.67
C ALA A 20 -16.32 5.20 -15.01
N ARG A 21 -16.25 4.17 -15.85
CA ARG A 21 -16.27 2.76 -15.43
C ARG A 21 -15.16 2.56 -14.40
N SER A 22 -15.50 2.08 -13.21
CA SER A 22 -14.49 1.71 -12.22
C SER A 22 -13.49 0.74 -12.85
N PRO A 23 -12.17 0.96 -12.72
CA PRO A 23 -11.17 0.06 -13.25
C PRO A 23 -11.41 -1.35 -12.71
N GLY A 24 -11.23 -2.38 -13.54
CA GLY A 24 -11.41 -3.76 -13.09
C GLY A 24 -10.44 -4.14 -11.98
N LEU A 25 -10.75 -5.21 -11.23
CA LEU A 25 -9.88 -5.72 -10.17
C LEU A 25 -8.47 -6.04 -10.68
N SER A 26 -8.38 -6.80 -11.78
CA SER A 26 -7.10 -7.21 -12.35
C SER A 26 -6.26 -6.01 -12.79
N PHE A 27 -6.89 -4.96 -13.33
CA PHE A 27 -6.19 -3.72 -13.66
C PHE A 27 -5.65 -3.05 -12.40
N SER A 28 -6.48 -2.92 -11.35
CA SER A 28 -6.07 -2.27 -10.11
C SER A 28 -4.90 -2.99 -9.44
N MET A 29 -4.93 -4.32 -9.40
CA MET A 29 -3.83 -5.14 -8.88
C MET A 29 -2.58 -5.03 -9.74
N LEU A 30 -2.70 -5.14 -11.08
CA LEU A 30 -1.56 -5.05 -11.99
C LEU A 30 -0.92 -3.66 -11.96
N TYR A 31 -1.72 -2.61 -12.05
CA TYR A 31 -1.23 -1.24 -11.99
C TYR A 31 -0.59 -0.96 -10.62
N GLY A 32 -1.22 -1.39 -9.52
CA GLY A 32 -0.65 -1.26 -8.18
C GLY A 32 0.69 -1.98 -8.06
N SER A 33 0.77 -3.21 -8.58
CA SER A 33 1.99 -4.02 -8.61
C SER A 33 3.11 -3.32 -9.37
N VAL A 34 2.87 -2.91 -10.62
CA VAL A 34 3.89 -2.28 -11.48
C VAL A 34 4.31 -0.91 -10.94
N SER A 35 3.35 -0.06 -10.56
CA SER A 35 3.64 1.31 -10.12
C SER A 35 4.38 1.35 -8.77
N PHE A 36 3.93 0.55 -7.79
CA PHE A 36 4.63 0.44 -6.51
C PHE A 36 5.92 -0.37 -6.63
N GLY A 37 5.96 -1.37 -7.51
CA GLY A 37 7.16 -2.12 -7.88
C GLY A 37 8.27 -1.19 -8.40
N ALA A 38 7.94 -0.26 -9.29
CA ALA A 38 8.89 0.74 -9.78
C ALA A 38 9.44 1.63 -8.64
N VAL A 39 8.57 2.12 -7.75
CA VAL A 39 8.99 2.89 -6.56
C VAL A 39 9.90 2.07 -5.67
N SER A 40 9.58 0.79 -5.46
CA SER A 40 10.38 -0.12 -4.65
C SER A 40 11.77 -0.36 -5.26
N VAL A 41 11.87 -0.58 -6.57
CA VAL A 41 13.16 -0.73 -7.26
C VAL A 41 14.01 0.54 -7.12
N LEU A 42 13.40 1.74 -7.27
CA LEU A 42 14.09 3.01 -7.05
C LEU A 42 14.55 3.19 -5.60
N ALA A 43 13.76 2.77 -4.62
CA ALA A 43 14.17 2.80 -3.22
C ALA A 43 15.35 1.83 -2.99
N TYR A 44 15.25 0.60 -3.49
CA TYR A 44 16.28 -0.41 -3.34
C TYR A 44 17.55 -0.12 -4.13
N SER A 45 17.51 0.71 -5.18
CA SER A 45 18.72 1.13 -5.89
C SER A 45 19.67 1.96 -5.00
N ILE A 46 19.13 2.67 -4.00
CA ILE A 46 19.95 3.38 -3.00
C ILE A 46 20.85 2.39 -2.26
N TRP A 47 20.29 1.27 -1.80
CA TRP A 47 21.05 0.21 -1.15
C TRP A 47 21.90 -0.61 -2.14
N ALA A 48 21.38 -0.87 -3.34
CA ALA A 48 22.06 -1.65 -4.37
C ALA A 48 23.40 -1.03 -4.78
N TYR A 49 23.40 0.29 -4.99
CA TYR A 49 24.55 1.04 -5.49
C TYR A 49 25.24 1.88 -4.41
N ARG A 50 24.82 1.75 -3.14
CA ARG A 50 25.39 2.49 -2.00
C ARG A 50 25.38 4.01 -2.23
N LEU A 51 24.27 4.53 -2.77
CA LEU A 51 24.15 5.95 -3.15
C LEU A 51 24.20 6.90 -1.95
N VAL A 52 23.90 6.40 -0.74
CA VAL A 52 23.93 7.18 0.50
C VAL A 52 24.83 6.46 1.52
N PRO A 53 25.87 7.13 2.05
CA PRO A 53 26.74 6.54 3.06
C PRO A 53 26.04 6.48 4.43
N GLY A 54 26.34 5.43 5.20
CA GLY A 54 25.81 5.25 6.55
C GLY A 54 24.45 4.58 6.60
N THR A 55 24.31 3.60 7.50
CA THR A 55 23.13 2.73 7.59
C THR A 55 21.84 3.52 7.91
N ALA A 56 21.89 4.44 8.88
CA ALA A 56 20.72 5.22 9.27
C ALA A 56 20.26 6.18 8.15
N ALA A 57 21.19 6.89 7.53
CA ALA A 57 20.90 7.80 6.41
C ALA A 57 20.33 7.03 5.22
N MET A 58 20.91 5.88 4.87
CA MET A 58 20.41 5.01 3.82
C MET A 58 18.95 4.59 4.06
N TYR A 59 18.61 4.09 5.25
CA TYR A 59 17.23 3.71 5.58
C TYR A 59 16.28 4.91 5.59
N ALA A 60 16.73 6.06 6.08
CA ALA A 60 15.93 7.29 6.05
C ALA A 60 15.62 7.74 4.61
N THR A 61 16.60 7.68 3.70
CA THR A 61 16.38 8.02 2.29
C THR A 61 15.46 7.01 1.60
N ILE A 62 15.62 5.72 1.87
CA ILE A 62 14.70 4.68 1.37
C ILE A 62 13.26 4.95 1.84
N ALA A 63 13.09 5.24 3.14
CA ALA A 63 11.78 5.59 3.69
C ALA A 63 11.21 6.85 3.03
N ALA A 64 12.03 7.89 2.80
CA ALA A 64 11.61 9.11 2.13
C ALA A 64 11.13 8.86 0.69
N VAL A 65 11.78 7.96 -0.06
CA VAL A 65 11.33 7.55 -1.40
C VAL A 65 9.94 6.90 -1.33
N TYR A 66 9.74 5.95 -0.41
CA TYR A 66 8.43 5.32 -0.25
C TYR A 66 7.34 6.31 0.15
N VAL A 67 7.62 7.17 1.13
CA VAL A 67 6.68 8.20 1.63
C VAL A 67 6.33 9.19 0.52
N GLY A 68 7.31 9.66 -0.24
CA GLY A 68 7.13 10.68 -1.27
C GLY A 68 6.47 10.16 -2.55
N LEU A 69 6.88 8.98 -3.03
CA LEU A 69 6.52 8.52 -4.38
C LEU A 69 5.37 7.51 -4.42
N SER A 70 5.20 6.68 -3.38
CA SER A 70 4.22 5.57 -3.44
C SER A 70 2.79 6.07 -3.57
N GLY A 71 2.43 7.09 -2.79
CA GLY A 71 1.10 7.68 -2.85
C GLY A 71 0.81 8.36 -4.19
N LEU A 72 1.82 8.99 -4.80
CA LEU A 72 1.71 9.54 -6.16
C LEU A 72 1.52 8.43 -7.19
N ALA A 73 2.32 7.38 -7.12
CA ALA A 73 2.26 6.23 -8.03
C ALA A 73 0.88 5.56 -8.02
N LEU A 74 0.29 5.38 -6.82
CA LEU A 74 -1.00 4.74 -6.61
C LEU A 74 -2.21 5.66 -6.77
N SER A 75 -2.01 6.99 -6.85
CA SER A 75 -3.11 7.96 -6.89
C SER A 75 -4.08 7.78 -8.07
N ARG A 76 -3.61 7.21 -9.18
CA ARG A 76 -4.43 6.87 -10.36
C ARG A 76 -5.48 5.79 -10.09
N LEU A 77 -5.30 4.99 -9.04
CA LEU A 77 -6.29 3.98 -8.62
C LEU A 77 -7.42 4.56 -7.79
N VAL A 78 -7.34 5.83 -7.40
CA VAL A 78 -8.31 6.49 -6.54
C VAL A 78 -9.26 7.33 -7.37
N LEU A 79 -10.54 6.99 -7.33
CA LEU A 79 -11.61 7.56 -8.15
C LEU A 79 -12.16 8.89 -7.62
N ALA A 80 -11.71 9.34 -6.45
CA ALA A 80 -12.18 10.60 -5.87
C ALA A 80 -11.66 11.82 -6.68
N PRO A 81 -12.51 12.83 -6.94
CA PRO A 81 -12.06 14.07 -7.60
C PRO A 81 -10.91 14.73 -6.83
N GLY A 82 -9.83 15.08 -7.54
CA GLY A 82 -8.64 15.67 -6.93
C GLY A 82 -7.83 14.72 -6.04
N ALA A 83 -8.07 13.40 -6.11
CA ALA A 83 -7.33 12.41 -5.34
C ALA A 83 -5.82 12.51 -5.49
N TRP A 84 -5.31 12.89 -6.66
CA TRP A 84 -3.88 13.05 -6.91
C TRP A 84 -3.17 14.04 -5.98
N LYS A 85 -3.88 15.03 -5.40
CA LYS A 85 -3.32 15.95 -4.41
C LYS A 85 -3.41 15.41 -2.97
N ARG A 86 -4.53 14.77 -2.65
CA ARG A 86 -4.90 14.40 -1.26
C ARG A 86 -4.42 13.01 -0.88
N PHE A 87 -4.54 12.07 -1.80
CA PHE A 87 -4.17 10.68 -1.59
C PHE A 87 -2.68 10.50 -1.30
N PRO A 88 -1.72 11.21 -1.94
CA PRO A 88 -0.31 11.04 -1.58
C PRO A 88 0.00 11.39 -0.12
N LEU A 89 -0.57 12.49 0.39
CA LEU A 89 -0.39 12.90 1.78
C LEU A 89 -1.04 11.89 2.76
N PHE A 90 -2.22 11.38 2.39
CA PHE A 90 -2.88 10.35 3.17
C PHE A 90 -2.07 9.04 3.18
N PHE A 91 -1.61 8.58 2.01
CA PHE A 91 -0.80 7.37 1.88
C PHE A 91 0.53 7.50 2.63
N ALA A 92 1.19 8.66 2.54
CA ALA A 92 2.37 8.98 3.33
C ALA A 92 2.10 8.79 4.83
N THR A 93 0.96 9.29 5.32
CA THR A 93 0.54 9.11 6.71
C THR A 93 0.35 7.63 7.06
N VAL A 94 -0.37 6.88 6.22
CA VAL A 94 -0.58 5.43 6.40
C VAL A 94 0.74 4.68 6.44
N PHE A 95 1.66 5.01 5.53
CA PHE A 95 2.96 4.37 5.43
C PHE A 95 3.88 4.69 6.62
N ILE A 96 3.84 5.94 7.12
CA ILE A 96 4.58 6.32 8.34
C ILE A 96 4.06 5.52 9.53
N VAL A 97 2.75 5.42 9.72
CA VAL A 97 2.16 4.64 10.81
C VAL A 97 2.54 3.16 10.69
N TYR A 98 2.44 2.59 9.49
CA TYR A 98 2.92 1.23 9.20
C TYR A 98 4.39 1.05 9.61
N ALA A 99 5.27 1.96 9.17
CA ALA A 99 6.69 1.90 9.45
C ALA A 99 7.00 2.03 10.95
N LEU A 100 6.28 2.90 11.67
CA LEU A 100 6.42 3.04 13.11
C LEU A 100 6.01 1.76 13.85
N CYS A 101 4.89 1.14 13.46
CA CYS A 101 4.49 -0.16 14.00
C CYS A 101 5.57 -1.21 13.75
N TRP A 102 6.05 -1.32 12.52
CA TRP A 102 7.09 -2.27 12.15
C TRP A 102 8.38 -2.05 12.96
N CYS A 103 8.85 -0.79 13.05
CA CYS A 103 10.02 -0.42 13.84
C CYS A 103 9.84 -0.73 15.34
N ALA A 104 8.67 -0.46 15.92
CA ALA A 104 8.41 -0.75 17.33
C ALA A 104 8.55 -2.24 17.64
N PHE A 105 8.05 -3.12 16.76
CA PHE A 105 8.22 -4.56 16.89
C PHE A 105 9.66 -4.99 16.63
N TRP A 106 10.30 -4.46 15.58
CA TRP A 106 11.70 -4.78 15.26
C TRP A 106 12.65 -4.45 16.41
N PHE A 107 12.59 -3.22 16.93
CA PHE A 107 13.44 -2.78 18.03
C PHE A 107 13.01 -3.42 19.36
N GLY A 108 11.70 -3.51 19.64
CA GLY A 108 11.17 -4.08 20.87
C GLY A 108 11.49 -5.57 21.05
N LEU A 109 11.46 -6.33 19.96
CA LEU A 109 11.80 -7.76 19.93
C LEU A 109 13.27 -8.03 19.57
N LYS A 110 14.09 -6.97 19.51
CA LYS A 110 15.54 -7.04 19.24
C LYS A 110 15.90 -7.79 17.96
N GLY A 111 15.09 -7.62 16.90
CA GLY A 111 15.35 -8.23 15.59
C GLY A 111 15.26 -9.77 15.54
N LYS A 112 14.61 -10.42 16.51
CA LYS A 112 14.33 -11.86 16.42
C LYS A 112 13.44 -12.16 15.22
N PHE A 113 13.51 -13.37 14.67
CA PHE A 113 12.80 -13.80 13.45
C PHE A 113 11.30 -13.44 13.42
N HIS A 114 10.63 -13.46 14.58
CA HIS A 114 9.21 -13.12 14.64
C HIS A 114 8.90 -11.61 14.60
N ALA A 115 9.91 -10.75 14.78
CA ALA A 115 9.73 -9.31 14.81
C ALA A 115 9.27 -8.76 13.46
N ASP A 116 9.82 -9.27 12.36
CA ASP A 116 9.39 -8.92 11.01
C ASP A 116 7.93 -9.27 10.76
N LEU A 117 7.55 -10.49 11.12
CA LEU A 117 6.20 -11.00 10.90
C LEU A 117 5.18 -10.23 11.76
N PHE A 118 5.44 -10.08 13.06
CA PHE A 118 4.51 -9.36 13.95
C PHE A 118 4.44 -7.87 13.63
N GLY A 119 5.57 -7.25 13.28
CA GLY A 119 5.63 -5.88 12.81
C GLY A 119 4.81 -5.68 11.53
N ALA A 120 4.95 -6.58 10.55
CA ALA A 120 4.16 -6.54 9.32
C ALA A 120 2.67 -6.78 9.59
N VAL A 121 2.31 -7.78 10.40
CA VAL A 121 0.91 -8.05 10.79
C VAL A 121 0.27 -6.83 11.45
N ALA A 122 0.92 -6.24 12.46
CA ALA A 122 0.41 -5.09 13.17
C ALA A 122 0.34 -3.85 12.26
N GLY A 123 1.41 -3.56 11.52
CA GLY A 123 1.46 -2.41 10.61
C GLY A 123 0.41 -2.52 9.51
N LEU A 124 0.28 -3.68 8.86
CA LEU A 124 -0.69 -3.88 7.77
C LEU A 124 -2.12 -3.91 8.27
N ALA A 125 -2.36 -4.36 9.50
CA ALA A 125 -3.67 -4.28 10.15
C ALA A 125 -4.10 -2.81 10.29
N VAL A 126 -3.22 -1.97 10.87
CA VAL A 126 -3.49 -0.54 11.01
C VAL A 126 -3.62 0.14 9.64
N ALA A 127 -2.73 -0.16 8.69
CA ALA A 127 -2.81 0.40 7.35
C ALA A 127 -4.13 0.04 6.63
N THR A 128 -4.56 -1.22 6.73
CA THR A 128 -5.84 -1.69 6.17
C THR A 128 -7.00 -0.93 6.79
N TRP A 129 -7.02 -0.80 8.12
CA TRP A 129 -8.06 -0.07 8.84
C TRP A 129 -8.12 1.40 8.41
N MET A 130 -6.95 2.05 8.29
CA MET A 130 -6.86 3.44 7.86
C MET A 130 -7.36 3.62 6.41
N LEU A 131 -6.90 2.79 5.48
CA LEU A 131 -7.34 2.81 4.09
C LEU A 131 -8.86 2.61 4.00
N GLN A 132 -9.38 1.58 4.67
CA GLN A 132 -10.80 1.28 4.71
C GLN A 132 -11.63 2.45 5.28
N GLY A 133 -11.18 3.04 6.38
CA GLY A 133 -11.83 4.19 7.02
C GLY A 133 -11.83 5.45 6.17
N ALA A 134 -10.79 5.68 5.35
CA ALA A 134 -10.71 6.83 4.46
C ALA A 134 -11.72 6.77 3.30
N PHE A 135 -12.10 5.58 2.85
CA PHE A 135 -13.11 5.39 1.80
C PHE A 135 -14.53 5.15 2.35
N GLY A 136 -14.71 5.13 3.67
CA GLY A 136 -16.02 4.97 4.30
C GLY A 136 -16.64 3.58 4.13
N GLN A 137 -15.84 2.52 3.94
CA GLN A 137 -16.33 1.15 3.76
C GLN A 137 -16.21 0.32 5.05
N PRO A 138 -17.24 0.19 5.90
CA PRO A 138 -17.06 -0.44 7.22
C PRO A 138 -16.92 -1.97 7.20
N ARG A 139 -17.09 -2.64 6.06
CA ARG A 139 -17.18 -4.10 5.97
C ARG A 139 -16.01 -4.73 5.23
N GLY A 140 -15.71 -5.97 5.57
CA GLY A 140 -14.71 -6.79 4.87
C GLY A 140 -13.26 -6.57 5.31
N TYR A 141 -13.03 -5.93 6.47
CA TYR A 141 -11.68 -5.65 7.00
C TYR A 141 -10.78 -6.88 6.96
N LEU A 142 -11.23 -8.01 7.51
CA LEU A 142 -10.43 -9.25 7.57
C LEU A 142 -10.02 -9.75 6.19
N ARG A 143 -10.90 -9.65 5.19
CA ARG A 143 -10.59 -10.05 3.81
C ARG A 143 -9.56 -9.11 3.18
N LEU A 144 -9.71 -7.79 3.38
CA LEU A 144 -8.77 -6.79 2.88
C LEU A 144 -7.38 -7.00 3.51
N PHE A 145 -7.35 -7.16 4.83
CA PHE A 145 -6.15 -7.40 5.61
C PHE A 145 -5.47 -8.70 5.19
N ALA A 146 -6.22 -9.81 5.10
CA ALA A 146 -5.67 -11.11 4.71
C ALA A 146 -5.04 -11.07 3.32
N VAL A 147 -5.70 -10.45 2.34
CA VAL A 147 -5.14 -10.33 0.97
C VAL A 147 -3.90 -9.43 0.97
N LEU A 148 -3.94 -8.30 1.67
CA LEU A 148 -2.80 -7.39 1.76
C LEU A 148 -1.59 -8.08 2.43
N LEU A 149 -1.81 -8.76 3.56
CA LEU A 149 -0.80 -9.51 4.29
C LEU A 149 -0.23 -10.64 3.44
N ALA A 150 -1.08 -11.41 2.76
CA ALA A 150 -0.63 -12.53 1.93
C ALA A 150 0.25 -12.04 0.77
N LEU A 151 -0.17 -11.01 0.04
CA LEU A 151 0.58 -10.50 -1.11
C LEU A 151 1.85 -9.74 -0.69
N HIS A 152 1.81 -9.00 0.41
CA HIS A 152 2.99 -8.41 1.03
C HIS A 152 4.01 -9.50 1.41
N SER A 153 3.56 -10.52 2.16
CA SER A 153 4.44 -11.59 2.66
C SER A 153 5.02 -12.41 1.52
N ALA A 154 4.21 -12.75 0.51
CA ALA A 154 4.67 -13.46 -0.67
C ALA A 154 5.78 -12.68 -1.38
N GLY A 155 5.59 -11.38 -1.60
CA GLY A 155 6.62 -10.51 -2.21
C GLY A 155 7.87 -10.39 -1.34
N TYR A 156 7.70 -10.21 -0.03
CA TYR A 156 8.81 -10.08 0.94
C TYR A 156 9.69 -11.33 0.98
N TYR A 157 9.10 -12.51 1.16
CA TYR A 157 9.85 -13.77 1.24
C TYR A 157 10.45 -14.17 -0.10
N LEU A 158 9.72 -13.99 -1.22
CA LEU A 158 10.27 -14.20 -2.56
C LEU A 158 11.48 -13.29 -2.80
N GLY A 159 11.41 -12.03 -2.38
CA GLY A 159 12.56 -11.12 -2.43
C GLY A 159 13.76 -11.66 -1.65
N GLY A 160 13.52 -12.21 -0.46
CA GLY A 160 14.54 -12.88 0.36
C GLY A 160 15.25 -14.01 -0.39
N GLU A 161 14.50 -14.91 -1.02
CA GLU A 161 15.04 -16.01 -1.83
C GLU A 161 15.83 -15.50 -3.04
N LEU A 162 15.29 -14.55 -3.79
CA LEU A 162 15.97 -13.97 -4.95
C LEU A 162 17.29 -13.28 -4.56
N TYR A 163 17.31 -12.58 -3.42
CA TYR A 163 18.54 -12.00 -2.89
C TYR A 163 19.54 -13.09 -2.45
N ALA A 164 19.07 -14.16 -1.81
CA ALA A 164 19.92 -15.25 -1.37
C ALA A 164 20.59 -15.97 -2.55
N LEU A 165 19.87 -16.13 -3.67
CA LEU A 165 20.34 -16.78 -4.89
C LEU A 165 21.32 -15.90 -5.68
N VAL A 166 20.99 -14.63 -5.93
CA VAL A 166 21.78 -13.77 -6.84
C VAL A 166 22.84 -12.94 -6.11
N ARG A 167 22.55 -12.51 -4.88
CA ARG A 167 23.40 -11.62 -4.05
C ARG A 167 23.77 -10.31 -4.79
N GLY A 168 24.67 -9.53 -4.18
CA GLY A 168 25.18 -8.29 -4.77
C GLY A 168 24.11 -7.22 -5.05
N SER A 169 24.41 -6.29 -5.95
CA SER A 169 23.48 -5.21 -6.33
C SER A 169 22.24 -5.74 -7.04
N THR A 170 22.40 -6.69 -7.97
CA THR A 170 21.28 -7.32 -8.68
C THR A 170 20.30 -8.00 -7.72
N GLY A 171 20.80 -8.76 -6.74
CA GLY A 171 19.94 -9.38 -5.73
C GLY A 171 19.15 -8.36 -4.90
N ARG A 172 19.75 -7.22 -4.54
CA ARG A 172 19.04 -6.16 -3.80
C ARG A 172 17.93 -5.52 -4.63
N LEU A 173 18.16 -5.32 -5.92
CA LEU A 173 17.14 -4.84 -6.85
C LEU A 173 16.02 -5.86 -7.04
N LEU A 174 16.35 -7.14 -7.17
CA LEU A 174 15.36 -8.23 -7.25
C LEU A 174 14.54 -8.34 -5.96
N TRP A 175 15.17 -8.14 -4.80
CA TRP A 175 14.45 -8.05 -3.52
C TRP A 175 13.42 -6.92 -3.57
N GLY A 176 13.84 -5.72 -3.96
CA GLY A 176 12.96 -4.56 -4.13
C GLY A 176 11.84 -4.83 -5.13
N ALA A 177 12.15 -5.44 -6.27
CA ALA A 177 11.16 -5.78 -7.29
C ALA A 177 10.09 -6.74 -6.76
N ALA A 178 10.49 -7.88 -6.18
CA ALA A 178 9.56 -8.88 -5.67
C ALA A 178 8.68 -8.34 -4.54
N HIS A 179 9.29 -7.64 -3.58
CA HIS A 179 8.56 -6.99 -2.49
C HIS A 179 7.56 -5.95 -3.02
N GLY A 180 8.01 -5.07 -3.92
CA GLY A 180 7.18 -4.00 -4.48
C GLY A 180 6.03 -4.52 -5.34
N LEU A 181 6.28 -5.54 -6.17
CA LEU A 181 5.25 -6.16 -6.98
C LEU A 181 4.17 -6.83 -6.12
N GLY A 182 4.56 -7.59 -5.09
CA GLY A 182 3.63 -8.25 -4.18
C GLY A 182 2.82 -7.24 -3.37
N PHE A 183 3.49 -6.33 -2.67
CA PHE A 183 2.81 -5.35 -1.83
C PHE A 183 1.93 -4.39 -2.66
N GLY A 184 2.42 -3.95 -3.82
CA GLY A 184 1.67 -3.12 -4.77
C GLY A 184 0.39 -3.79 -5.27
N ALA A 185 0.43 -5.09 -5.56
CA ALA A 185 -0.76 -5.84 -5.95
C ALA A 185 -1.80 -5.88 -4.82
N GLY A 186 -1.36 -6.07 -3.57
CA GLY A 186 -2.22 -6.02 -2.39
C GLY A 186 -2.84 -4.64 -2.17
N LEU A 187 -2.06 -3.56 -2.31
CA LEU A 187 -2.58 -2.20 -2.23
C LEU A 187 -3.60 -1.92 -3.34
N GLY A 188 -3.33 -2.36 -4.56
CA GLY A 188 -4.27 -2.25 -5.68
C GLY A 188 -5.60 -2.98 -5.42
N TYR A 189 -5.55 -4.18 -4.84
CA TYR A 189 -6.73 -4.92 -4.40
C TYR A 189 -7.53 -4.16 -3.33
N VAL A 190 -6.85 -3.67 -2.28
CA VAL A 190 -7.50 -2.95 -1.18
C VAL A 190 -8.16 -1.67 -1.69
N LEU A 191 -7.45 -0.87 -2.49
CA LEU A 191 -7.99 0.36 -3.06
C LEU A 191 -9.20 0.08 -3.94
N PHE A 192 -9.16 -0.96 -4.79
CA PHE A 192 -10.31 -1.34 -5.60
C PHE A 192 -11.52 -1.68 -4.72
N GLN A 193 -11.38 -2.61 -3.78
CA GLN A 193 -12.48 -3.08 -2.93
C GLN A 193 -13.08 -1.98 -2.06
N CYS A 194 -12.26 -1.06 -1.55
CA CYS A 194 -12.71 0.07 -0.75
C CYS A 194 -13.56 1.08 -1.55
N GLN A 195 -13.55 1.02 -2.88
CA GLN A 195 -14.25 1.97 -3.74
C GLN A 195 -15.49 1.36 -4.44
N ILE A 196 -15.72 0.05 -4.29
CA ILE A 196 -16.92 -0.62 -4.85
C ILE A 196 -18.13 -0.25 -3.98
N PRO A 197 -19.25 0.18 -4.57
CA PRO A 197 -20.48 0.42 -3.81
C PRO A 197 -20.91 -0.85 -3.06
N PRO A 198 -21.40 -0.75 -1.82
CA PRO A 198 -22.10 -1.87 -1.20
C PRO A 198 -23.21 -2.30 -2.14
N THR A 199 -23.25 -3.58 -2.54
CA THR A 199 -24.41 -4.12 -3.24
C THR A 199 -25.62 -3.83 -2.34
N ARG A 200 -26.54 -2.96 -2.80
CA ARG A 200 -27.82 -2.77 -2.11
C ARG A 200 -28.46 -4.15 -2.08
N SER A 201 -28.45 -4.81 -0.92
CA SER A 201 -29.25 -6.00 -0.72
C SER A 201 -30.67 -5.61 -1.10
N ALA A 202 -31.20 -6.25 -2.14
CA ALA A 202 -32.58 -6.11 -2.58
C ALA A 202 -33.49 -6.60 -1.45
N ASN A 203 -33.75 -5.71 -0.51
CA ASN A 203 -34.68 -5.92 0.59
C ASN A 203 -35.24 -4.55 1.03
N SER A 204 -35.67 -3.74 0.07
CA SER A 204 -36.84 -2.88 0.28
C SER A 204 -38.06 -3.79 0.15
N LYS A 205 -38.32 -4.61 1.17
CA LYS A 205 -39.67 -5.13 1.37
C LYS A 205 -40.53 -3.93 1.71
N VAL A 206 -41.28 -3.49 0.70
CA VAL A 206 -42.67 -3.04 0.78
C VAL A 206 -43.18 -2.98 2.22
N ARG A 207 -43.31 -1.77 2.76
CA ARG A 207 -44.31 -1.43 3.78
C ARG A 207 -44.84 -0.05 3.44
#